data_AF-A0A4Y2M5X6-F1
#
_entry.id   AF-A0A4Y2M5X6-F1
#
_cell.length_a   1.000
_cell.length_b   1.000
_cell.length_c   1.000
_cell.angle_alpha   90.00
_cell.angle_beta   90.00
_cell.angle_gamma   90.00
#
_symmetry.space_group_name_H-M   'P 1'
#
loop_
_entity.id
_entity.type
_entity.pdbx_description
1 polymer ?
#
loop_
_entity_poly.entity_id
_entity_poly.type
_entity_poly.pdbx_seq_one_letter_code
_entity_poly.pdbx_strand_id
1 'polypeptide(L)'
;MTYASPVWGAAAHSHIQKLEATQNTTARQITNAHWFIRNRYILKDLRLPPVISHIKNLAKKSFHSVDNHTNEAIKEIPTYDPSNTKMKKRPRTLLLSDT
;
A
#
# COMPACT_ATOMS: atom_id res chain seq x y z
N MET A 1 8.71 11.71 -0.91
CA MET A 1 7.45 11.87 -0.15
C MET A 1 6.86 10.50 0.21
N THR A 2 7.55 9.67 1.02
CA THR A 2 7.12 8.26 1.26
C THR A 2 7.29 7.83 2.73
N TYR A 3 7.49 8.79 3.64
CA TYR A 3 7.67 8.48 5.07
C TYR A 3 6.41 7.84 5.68
N ALA A 4 5.21 8.26 5.23
CA ALA A 4 3.95 7.75 5.75
C ALA A 4 3.43 6.48 5.02
N SER A 5 4.22 5.82 4.18
CA SER A 5 3.72 4.68 3.39
C SER A 5 3.12 3.53 4.22
N PRO A 6 3.67 3.15 5.38
CA PRO A 6 3.05 2.12 6.21
C PRO A 6 1.69 2.55 6.73
N VAL A 7 1.51 3.83 7.06
CA VAL A 7 0.27 4.40 7.65
C VAL A 7 -0.93 4.19 6.75
N TRP A 8 -0.75 4.28 5.43
CA TRP A 8 -1.82 4.03 4.46
C TRP A 8 -2.40 2.61 4.54
N GLY A 9 -1.65 1.68 5.12
CA GLY A 9 -2.16 0.34 5.40
C GLY A 9 -3.22 0.23 6.46
N ALA A 10 -3.30 1.21 7.35
CA ALA A 10 -4.36 1.34 8.34
C ALA A 10 -5.48 2.30 7.89
N ALA A 11 -5.39 2.87 6.68
CA ALA A 11 -6.41 3.78 6.18
C ALA A 11 -7.72 3.04 5.87
N ALA A 12 -8.84 3.74 6.00
CA ALA A 12 -10.14 3.17 5.65
C ALA A 12 -10.20 2.83 4.15
N HIS A 13 -10.89 1.74 3.83
CA HIS A 13 -11.04 1.24 2.45
C HIS A 13 -11.53 2.32 1.47
N SER A 14 -12.42 3.20 1.91
CA SER A 14 -12.94 4.32 1.10
C SER A 14 -11.85 5.29 0.64
N HIS A 15 -10.81 5.54 1.43
CA HIS A 15 -9.68 6.38 1.03
C HIS A 15 -8.79 5.67 0.00
N ILE A 16 -8.57 4.37 0.17
CA ILE A 16 -7.80 3.56 -0.78
C ILE A 16 -8.52 3.54 -2.14
N GLN A 17 -9.83 3.33 -2.14
CA GLN A 17 -10.64 3.38 -3.37
C GLN A 17 -10.56 4.72 -4.09
N LYS A 18 -10.53 5.85 -3.35
CA LYS A 18 -10.33 7.17 -3.96
C LYS A 18 -8.96 7.28 -4.62
N LEU A 19 -7.90 6.76 -4.00
CA LEU A 19 -6.56 6.74 -4.59
C LEU A 19 -6.49 5.84 -5.84
N GLU A 20 -7.17 4.70 -5.83
CA GLU A 20 -7.26 3.85 -7.03
C GLU A 20 -8.07 4.51 -8.14
N ALA A 21 -9.15 5.23 -7.80
CA ALA A 21 -9.93 6.00 -8.76
C ALA A 21 -9.08 7.12 -9.39
N THR A 22 -8.29 7.85 -8.60
CA THR A 22 -7.40 8.88 -9.15
C THR A 22 -6.32 8.27 -10.04
N GLN A 23 -5.68 7.16 -9.63
CA GLN A 23 -4.72 6.42 -10.48
C GLN A 23 -5.35 6.02 -11.82
N ASN A 24 -6.56 5.46 -11.79
CA ASN A 24 -7.26 5.00 -12.98
C ASN A 24 -7.61 6.15 -13.93
N THR A 25 -8.06 7.29 -13.38
CA THR A 25 -8.37 8.49 -14.18
C THR A 25 -7.10 9.03 -14.84
N THR A 26 -6.01 9.17 -14.09
CA THR A 26 -4.73 9.64 -14.63
C THR A 26 -4.19 8.70 -15.70
N ALA A 27 -4.23 7.39 -15.47
CA ALA A 27 -3.80 6.39 -16.46
C ALA A 27 -4.60 6.51 -17.77
N ARG A 28 -5.92 6.67 -17.68
CA ARG A 28 -6.79 6.88 -18.85
C ARG A 28 -6.47 8.16 -19.61
N GLN A 29 -6.21 9.25 -18.90
CA GLN A 29 -5.86 10.53 -19.50
C GLN A 29 -4.54 10.43 -20.28
N ILE A 30 -3.53 9.75 -19.71
CA ILE A 30 -2.23 9.55 -20.36
C ILE A 30 -2.37 8.72 -21.65
N THR A 31 -3.14 7.63 -21.62
CA THR A 31 -3.31 6.73 -22.77
C THR A 31 -4.39 7.19 -23.75
N ASN A 32 -5.12 8.27 -23.46
CA ASN A 32 -6.33 8.69 -24.16
C ASN A 32 -7.32 7.53 -24.42
N ALA A 33 -7.52 6.68 -23.40
CA ALA A 33 -8.26 5.44 -23.55
C ALA A 33 -9.79 5.68 -23.49
N HIS A 34 -10.51 5.06 -24.43
CA HIS A 34 -11.98 5.10 -24.46
C HIS A 34 -12.63 4.43 -23.23
N TRP A 35 -13.85 4.86 -22.90
CA TRP A 35 -14.59 4.43 -21.70
C TRP A 35 -14.80 2.92 -21.62
N PHE A 36 -14.96 2.22 -22.75
CA PHE A 36 -15.20 0.78 -22.81
C PHE A 36 -13.95 -0.07 -22.52
N ILE A 37 -12.74 0.50 -22.61
CA ILE A 37 -11.50 -0.20 -22.29
C ILE A 37 -11.44 -0.39 -20.79
N ARG A 38 -11.26 -1.64 -20.30
CA ARG A 38 -11.19 -1.89 -18.85
C ARG A 38 -9.89 -1.34 -18.24
N ASN A 39 -9.97 -0.73 -17.06
CA ASN A 39 -8.82 -0.17 -16.33
C ASN A 39 -7.67 -1.16 -16.18
N ARG A 40 -7.97 -2.45 -15.94
CA ARG A 40 -6.96 -3.52 -15.81
C ARG A 40 -6.03 -3.64 -17.04
N TYR A 41 -6.56 -3.39 -18.25
CA TYR A 41 -5.77 -3.48 -19.47
C TYR A 41 -4.87 -2.25 -19.61
N ILE A 42 -5.39 -1.06 -19.30
CA ILE A 42 -4.64 0.20 -19.29
C ILE A 42 -3.48 0.11 -18.29
N LEU A 43 -3.75 -0.36 -17.07
CA LEU A 43 -2.71 -0.53 -16.05
C LEU A 43 -1.66 -1.57 -16.47
N LYS A 44 -2.08 -2.69 -17.10
CA LYS A 44 -1.15 -3.71 -17.61
C LYS A 44 -0.26 -3.15 -18.72
N ASP A 45 -0.83 -2.39 -19.63
CA ASP A 45 -0.10 -1.76 -20.75
C ASP A 45 0.93 -0.74 -20.24
N LEU A 46 0.52 0.10 -19.28
CA LEU A 46 1.41 1.03 -18.58
C LEU A 46 2.37 0.35 -17.59
N ARG A 47 2.28 -0.96 -17.40
CA ARG A 47 3.03 -1.74 -16.38
C ARG A 47 2.90 -1.15 -14.97
N LEU A 48 1.76 -0.54 -14.67
CA LEU A 48 1.47 0.09 -13.39
C LEU A 48 0.83 -0.90 -12.42
N PRO A 49 1.39 -1.10 -11.22
CA PRO A 49 0.73 -1.86 -10.17
C PRO A 49 -0.48 -1.07 -9.62
N PRO A 50 -1.58 -1.75 -9.21
CA PRO A 50 -2.65 -1.11 -8.46
C PRO A 50 -2.13 -0.43 -7.19
N VAL A 51 -2.72 0.69 -6.80
CA VAL A 51 -2.30 1.46 -5.60
C VAL A 51 -2.14 0.58 -4.37
N ILE A 52 -3.10 -0.32 -4.09
CA ILE A 52 -3.02 -1.19 -2.91
C ILE A 52 -1.77 -2.07 -2.91
N SER A 53 -1.40 -2.63 -4.05
CA SER A 53 -0.22 -3.48 -4.17
C SER A 53 1.07 -2.68 -4.02
N HIS A 54 1.08 -1.43 -4.51
CA HIS A 54 2.20 -0.51 -4.32
C HIS A 54 2.37 -0.13 -2.85
N ILE A 55 1.28 0.19 -2.14
CA ILE A 55 1.28 0.48 -0.70
C ILE A 55 1.79 -0.74 0.08
N LYS A 56 1.28 -1.95 -0.21
CA LYS A 56 1.74 -3.20 0.44
C LYS A 56 3.24 -3.41 0.25
N ASN A 57 3.76 -3.19 -0.96
CA ASN A 57 5.20 -3.34 -1.26
C ASN A 57 6.05 -2.29 -0.54
N LEU A 58 5.62 -1.04 -0.49
CA LEU A 58 6.32 0.00 0.25
C LEU A 58 6.29 -0.25 1.77
N ALA A 59 5.15 -0.68 2.30
CA ALA A 59 5.02 -1.06 3.71
C ALA A 59 5.99 -2.20 4.06
N LYS A 60 6.05 -3.26 3.23
CA LYS A 60 7.02 -4.36 3.38
C LYS A 60 8.46 -3.85 3.46
N LYS A 61 8.87 -3.01 2.51
CA LYS A 61 10.23 -2.44 2.47
C LYS A 61 10.52 -1.59 3.70
N SER A 62 9.56 -0.77 4.14
CA SER A 62 9.70 0.09 5.30
C SER A 62 9.84 -0.72 6.58
N PHE A 63 8.99 -1.74 6.80
CA PHE A 63 9.07 -2.58 7.99
C PHE A 63 10.37 -3.38 8.01
N HIS A 64 10.76 -3.99 6.88
CA HIS A 64 12.04 -4.67 6.76
C HIS A 64 13.23 -3.75 7.06
N SER A 65 13.17 -2.48 6.63
CA SER A 65 14.21 -1.50 6.93
C SER A 65 14.27 -1.13 8.41
N VAL A 66 13.12 -1.09 9.09
CA VAL A 66 13.03 -0.83 10.54
C VAL A 66 13.59 -2.03 11.32
N ASP A 67 13.21 -3.25 10.93
CA ASP A 67 13.62 -4.48 11.61
C ASP A 67 15.14 -4.73 11.48
N ASN A 68 15.77 -4.30 10.38
CA ASN A 68 17.22 -4.41 10.15
C ASN A 68 18.03 -3.15 10.50
N HIS A 69 17.42 -2.16 11.17
CA HIS A 69 18.11 -0.90 11.39
C HIS A 69 19.22 -1.04 12.45
N THR A 70 20.36 -0.42 12.18
CA THR A 70 21.51 -0.36 13.11
C THR A 70 21.29 0.51 14.35
N ASN A 71 20.30 1.40 14.36
CA ASN A 71 20.08 2.34 15.46
C ASN A 71 19.39 1.65 16.66
N GLU A 72 20.02 1.70 17.83
CA GLU A 72 19.51 1.09 19.06
C GLU A 72 18.13 1.63 19.47
N ALA A 73 17.88 2.94 19.32
CA ALA A 73 16.59 3.53 19.64
C ALA A 73 15.43 2.96 18.79
N ILE A 74 15.73 2.45 17.59
CA ILE A 74 14.74 1.83 16.71
C ILE A 74 14.52 0.36 17.10
N LYS A 75 15.56 -0.33 17.57
CA LYS A 75 15.46 -1.69 18.11
C LYS A 75 14.66 -1.75 19.41
N GLU A 76 14.70 -0.69 20.21
CA GLU A 76 13.90 -0.55 21.44
C GLU A 76 12.40 -0.37 21.17
N ILE A 77 11.97 -0.12 19.92
CA ILE A 77 10.56 0.02 19.57
C ILE A 77 9.85 -1.32 19.82
N PRO A 78 8.78 -1.36 20.63
CA PRO A 78 8.08 -2.60 20.94
C PRO A 78 7.47 -3.21 19.68
N THR A 79 7.83 -4.48 19.44
CA THR A 79 7.23 -5.27 18.37
C THR A 79 5.86 -5.78 18.83
N TYR A 80 4.89 -5.76 17.93
CA TYR A 80 3.55 -6.29 18.19
C TYR A 80 3.22 -7.37 17.16
N ASP A 81 2.43 -8.35 17.59
CA ASP A 81 1.95 -9.41 16.71
C ASP A 81 0.78 -8.89 15.86
N PRO A 82 0.92 -8.81 14.52
CA PRO A 82 -0.15 -8.35 13.64
C PRO A 82 -1.36 -9.32 13.61
N SER A 83 -1.20 -10.58 14.01
CA SER A 83 -2.28 -11.58 14.03
C SER A 83 -3.29 -11.35 15.16
N ASN A 84 -2.94 -10.53 16.15
CA ASN A 84 -3.80 -10.25 17.28
C ASN A 84 -5.02 -9.39 16.87
N THR A 85 -6.22 -9.95 17.07
CA THR A 85 -7.51 -9.34 16.74
C THR A 85 -7.73 -7.96 17.37
N LYS A 86 -7.11 -7.66 18.52
CA LYS A 86 -7.20 -6.34 19.17
C LYS A 86 -6.43 -5.24 18.43
N MET A 87 -5.50 -5.60 17.53
CA MET A 87 -4.57 -4.68 16.86
C MET A 87 -4.83 -4.51 15.35
N LYS A 88 -6.04 -4.88 14.86
CA LYS A 88 -6.43 -4.80 13.44
C LYS A 88 -6.22 -3.44 12.77
N LYS A 89 -6.25 -2.33 13.52
CA LYS A 89 -6.03 -0.97 12.99
C LYS A 89 -4.55 -0.57 12.85
N ARG A 90 -3.62 -1.50 13.03
CA ARG A 90 -2.19 -1.21 12.93
C ARG A 90 -1.64 -1.48 11.52
N PRO A 91 -0.57 -0.79 11.09
CA PRO A 91 -0.17 -0.84 9.69
C PRO A 91 0.56 -2.12 9.27
N ARG A 92 1.20 -2.88 10.19
CA ARG A 92 1.75 -4.23 9.88
C ARG A 92 0.67 -5.27 9.58
N THR A 93 -0.61 -5.02 9.87
CA THR A 93 -1.72 -5.93 9.50
C THR A 93 -1.79 -6.13 7.98
N LEU A 94 -1.37 -5.15 7.17
CA LEU A 94 -1.26 -5.30 5.71
C LEU A 94 -0.35 -6.45 5.24
N LEU A 95 0.58 -6.88 6.09
CA LEU A 95 1.53 -7.93 5.77
C LEU A 95 0.90 -9.32 5.88
N LEU A 96 -0.19 -9.45 6.63
CA LEU A 96 -0.98 -10.66 6.68
C LEU A 96 -1.67 -10.83 5.32
N SER A 97 -1.40 -11.95 4.66
CA SER A 97 -2.16 -12.35 3.47
C SER A 97 -3.60 -12.59 3.87
N ASP A 98 -4.54 -11.97 3.13
CA ASP A 98 -5.96 -12.24 3.26
C ASP A 98 -6.19 -13.74 2.96
N THR A 99 -6.42 -14.56 3.99
CA THR A 99 -6.99 -15.90 3.86
C THR A 99 -8.50 -15.81 3.68
#